data_AF-A0A960HM85-F1
#
_entry.id   AF-A0A960HM85-F1
#
_cell.length_a   1.000
_cell.length_b   1.000
_cell.length_c   1.000
_cell.angle_alpha   90.00
_cell.angle_beta   90.00
_cell.angle_gamma   90.00
#
_symmetry.space_group_name_H-M   'P 1'
#
loop_
_entity.id
_entity.type
_entity.pdbx_description
1 polymer ?
#
loop_
_entity_poly.entity_id
_entity_poly.type
_entity_poly.pdbx_seq_one_letter_code
_entity_poly.pdbx_strand_id
1 'polypeptide(L)'
;MAATRTPVRTRRAVALVAGAALLLGACSSSGGDEADDTTTTTEQATTTAADATTTEATGGEADEATVEAWTADAMEHRGADGETFDYECPAGGVEDTVWGTETYTDDSSVCTAAVQVGLITLDEGGDVTIEIAPGEDYYPGGIANDIESKPYGTWEGSFTFPDVEAGSVTFEMAGDPWNLGADDLAVPVGMTWELDCEAGGTADGRVWGSDPYTADSNICTAAVHAGLIDAEAGGTVTFEVIEGPESYEGSEANGVTTSDYGAFDKAFTFPTA
;
A
#
# COMPACT_ATOMS: atom_id res chain seq x y z
N MET A 1 -37.64 11.59 -41.54
CA MET A 1 -36.40 11.31 -42.31
C MET A 1 -35.31 12.23 -41.78
N ALA A 2 -34.37 11.69 -41.00
CA ALA A 2 -32.99 12.16 -40.81
C ALA A 2 -32.39 11.33 -39.67
N ALA A 3 -31.56 10.36 -40.01
CA ALA A 3 -30.81 9.53 -39.07
C ALA A 3 -29.38 10.09 -38.95
N THR A 4 -29.00 10.53 -37.77
CA THR A 4 -27.62 10.94 -37.45
C THR A 4 -26.84 9.70 -36.97
N ARG A 5 -25.88 9.26 -37.78
CA ARG A 5 -24.86 8.25 -37.43
C ARG A 5 -23.61 8.97 -36.90
N THR A 6 -23.15 8.58 -35.72
CA THR A 6 -21.87 9.00 -35.13
C THR A 6 -20.86 7.85 -35.22
N PRO A 7 -19.56 8.10 -35.50
CA PRO A 7 -18.65 7.08 -36.03
C PRO A 7 -17.95 6.24 -34.96
N VAL A 8 -17.72 4.96 -35.30
CA VAL A 8 -16.92 3.98 -34.57
C VAL A 8 -15.43 4.32 -34.68
N ARG A 9 -14.74 4.48 -33.55
CA ARG A 9 -13.28 4.65 -33.49
C ARG A 9 -12.59 3.28 -33.45
N THR A 10 -11.90 2.93 -34.53
CA THR A 10 -11.07 1.73 -34.64
C THR A 10 -9.73 1.96 -33.93
N ARG A 11 -9.45 1.25 -32.82
CA ARG A 11 -8.11 1.24 -32.21
C ARG A 11 -7.24 0.21 -32.96
N ARG A 12 -6.13 0.68 -33.54
CA ARG A 12 -5.11 -0.15 -34.18
C ARG A 12 -4.21 -0.74 -33.10
N ALA A 13 -4.09 -2.07 -33.08
CA ALA A 13 -3.08 -2.79 -32.29
C ALA A 13 -1.69 -2.56 -32.90
N VAL A 14 -0.72 -2.22 -32.05
CA VAL A 14 0.71 -2.18 -32.41
C VAL A 14 1.36 -3.37 -31.70
N ALA A 15 1.88 -4.30 -32.49
CA ALA A 15 2.65 -5.45 -32.01
C ALA A 15 4.10 -5.01 -31.74
N LEU A 16 4.60 -5.28 -30.53
CA LEU A 16 6.02 -5.14 -30.17
C LEU A 16 6.70 -6.51 -30.30
N VAL A 17 7.70 -6.56 -31.17
CA VAL A 17 8.55 -7.73 -31.42
C VAL A 17 9.78 -7.65 -30.51
N ALA A 18 10.03 -8.71 -29.76
CA ALA A 18 11.20 -8.90 -28.92
C ALA A 18 12.47 -9.10 -29.76
N GLY A 19 13.57 -8.44 -29.37
CA GLY A 19 14.90 -8.62 -29.95
C GLY A 19 15.95 -8.75 -28.84
N ALA A 20 16.43 -9.97 -28.62
CA ALA A 20 17.56 -10.28 -27.75
C ALA A 20 18.89 -10.01 -28.47
N ALA A 21 19.88 -9.47 -27.76
CA ALA A 21 21.28 -9.48 -28.19
C ALA A 21 22.22 -9.65 -26.98
N LEU A 22 22.72 -10.88 -26.83
CA LEU A 22 23.95 -11.21 -26.12
C LEU A 22 25.13 -10.91 -27.04
N LEU A 23 26.24 -10.35 -26.52
CA LEU A 23 27.61 -10.70 -26.92
C LEU A 23 28.64 -10.17 -25.92
N LEU A 24 29.58 -11.05 -25.58
CA LEU A 24 30.67 -10.92 -24.62
C LEU A 24 31.86 -10.13 -25.17
N GLY A 25 32.61 -9.50 -24.25
CA GLY A 25 34.05 -9.75 -24.06
C GLY A 25 35.06 -8.99 -24.92
N ALA A 26 35.91 -8.20 -24.25
CA ALA A 26 37.35 -8.45 -24.09
C ALA A 26 38.21 -7.17 -24.01
N CYS A 27 39.30 -7.31 -23.25
CA CYS A 27 40.21 -6.31 -22.71
C CYS A 27 41.37 -5.90 -23.64
N SER A 28 42.22 -5.02 -23.07
CA SER A 28 43.64 -4.69 -23.40
C SER A 28 43.83 -3.47 -24.30
N SER A 29 44.77 -2.55 -24.11
CA SER A 29 45.84 -2.32 -23.11
C SER A 29 46.63 -1.05 -23.52
N SER A 30 47.48 -0.54 -22.62
CA SER A 30 48.60 0.43 -22.80
C SER A 30 48.21 1.92 -22.79
N GLY A 31 48.90 2.84 -22.11
CA GLY A 31 50.12 2.81 -21.29
C GLY A 31 50.81 4.19 -21.38
N GLY A 32 51.46 4.65 -20.31
CA GLY A 32 52.57 5.62 -20.38
C GLY A 32 52.34 7.03 -19.81
N ASP A 33 52.73 7.18 -18.55
CA ASP A 33 53.52 8.22 -17.86
C ASP A 33 53.74 9.65 -18.42
N GLU A 34 53.43 10.59 -17.50
CA GLU A 34 54.25 11.69 -16.94
C GLU A 34 54.87 12.84 -17.77
N ALA A 35 54.64 14.03 -17.19
CA ALA A 35 55.52 15.20 -17.00
C ALA A 35 55.62 16.28 -18.09
N ASP A 36 55.03 17.43 -17.74
CA ASP A 36 55.64 18.76 -17.57
C ASP A 36 56.49 19.34 -18.72
N ASP A 37 55.99 20.41 -19.34
CA ASP A 37 56.85 21.57 -19.59
C ASP A 37 56.04 22.87 -19.65
N THR A 38 56.67 23.89 -19.10
CA THR A 38 56.19 25.21 -18.74
C THR A 38 56.49 26.19 -19.88
N THR A 39 55.55 27.00 -20.36
CA THR A 39 55.90 28.38 -20.74
C THR A 39 54.70 29.35 -20.74
N THR A 40 54.86 30.35 -19.87
CA THR A 40 54.21 31.65 -19.71
C THR A 40 53.96 32.45 -20.99
N THR A 41 52.82 33.15 -21.09
CA THR A 41 52.71 34.56 -21.52
C THR A 41 51.31 35.15 -21.17
N THR A 42 51.33 36.03 -20.16
CA THR A 42 50.71 37.36 -20.00
C THR A 42 49.22 37.62 -20.33
N GLU A 43 48.48 37.94 -19.25
CA GLU A 43 47.46 38.98 -19.04
C GLU A 43 46.79 39.66 -20.25
N GLN A 44 45.46 39.65 -20.26
CA GLN A 44 44.70 40.87 -19.94
C GLN A 44 43.24 40.60 -19.58
N ALA A 45 42.79 41.36 -18.59
CA ALA A 45 41.49 41.31 -17.94
C ALA A 45 40.34 41.73 -18.88
N THR A 46 39.20 41.09 -18.71
CA THR A 46 37.91 41.64 -19.11
C THR A 46 36.89 41.30 -18.04
N THR A 47 36.39 42.32 -17.36
CA THR A 47 35.37 42.23 -16.32
C THR A 47 34.00 42.13 -16.99
N THR A 48 33.35 40.98 -16.86
CA THR A 48 31.92 40.83 -17.16
C THR A 48 31.29 40.11 -15.98
N ALA A 49 30.44 40.82 -15.23
CA ALA A 49 29.62 40.26 -14.18
C ALA A 49 28.64 39.26 -14.81
N ALA A 50 28.80 37.97 -14.49
CA ALA A 50 27.82 36.95 -14.76
C ALA A 50 26.81 36.96 -13.60
N ASP A 51 25.58 37.30 -13.95
CA ASP A 51 24.38 37.08 -13.15
C ASP A 51 24.25 35.57 -12.91
N ALA A 52 24.64 35.14 -11.71
CA ALA A 52 24.42 33.79 -11.24
C ALA A 52 23.00 33.72 -10.70
N THR A 53 22.04 33.48 -11.60
CA THR A 53 20.77 32.89 -11.21
C THR A 53 21.07 31.46 -10.79
N THR A 54 21.32 31.26 -9.49
CA THR A 54 21.35 29.96 -8.85
C THR A 54 19.91 29.47 -8.78
N THR A 55 19.57 28.54 -9.67
CA THR A 55 18.43 27.64 -9.46
C THR A 55 18.83 26.70 -8.33
N GLU A 56 18.36 27.00 -7.12
CA GLU A 56 18.41 26.05 -6.01
C GLU A 56 17.45 24.92 -6.35
N ALA A 57 18.01 23.74 -6.60
CA ALA A 57 17.28 22.50 -6.48
C ALA A 57 17.08 22.24 -4.98
N THR A 58 15.88 22.55 -4.48
CA THR A 58 15.43 22.18 -3.15
C THR A 58 15.22 20.66 -3.09
N GLY A 59 16.30 19.94 -2.79
CA GLY A 59 16.23 18.67 -2.07
C GLY A 59 16.72 18.98 -0.67
N GLY A 60 15.82 19.44 0.20
CA GLY A 60 16.13 19.71 1.60
C GLY A 60 16.06 18.42 2.40
N GLU A 61 17.14 18.09 3.12
CA GLU A 61 17.07 17.20 4.28
C GLU A 61 16.02 17.78 5.24
N ALA A 62 15.00 17.00 5.62
CA ALA A 62 13.98 17.45 6.56
C ALA A 62 14.64 17.87 7.88
N ASP A 63 14.21 18.99 8.44
CA ASP A 63 14.69 19.44 9.75
C ASP A 63 14.32 18.39 10.83
N GLU A 64 15.18 18.25 11.85
CA GLU A 64 15.01 17.25 12.91
C GLU A 64 13.64 17.41 13.62
N ALA A 65 13.20 18.65 13.82
CA ALA A 65 11.89 18.95 14.38
C ALA A 65 10.72 18.51 13.47
N THR A 66 10.89 18.58 12.14
CA THR A 66 9.90 18.07 11.20
C THR A 66 9.82 16.56 11.27
N VAL A 67 10.97 15.87 11.30
CA VAL A 67 10.98 14.40 11.42
C VAL A 67 10.26 13.96 12.69
N GLU A 68 10.60 14.54 13.85
CA GLU A 68 9.98 14.17 15.13
C GLU A 68 8.45 14.38 15.14
N ALA A 69 7.95 15.44 14.51
CA ALA A 69 6.52 15.70 14.44
C ALA A 69 5.77 14.69 13.54
N TRP A 70 6.37 14.29 12.41
CA TRP A 70 5.76 13.33 11.49
C TRP A 70 5.85 11.89 11.98
N THR A 71 6.74 11.59 12.92
CA THR A 71 6.78 10.29 13.62
C THR A 71 5.99 10.30 14.94
N ALA A 72 5.34 11.40 15.30
CA ALA A 72 4.59 11.50 16.55
C ALA A 72 3.31 10.66 16.52
N ASP A 73 3.07 9.95 17.62
CA ASP A 73 1.92 9.07 17.83
C ASP A 73 1.09 9.52 19.05
N ALA A 74 0.05 8.75 19.39
CA ALA A 74 -0.89 9.04 20.47
C ALA A 74 -0.75 8.10 21.69
N MET A 75 0.30 7.26 21.75
CA MET A 75 0.43 6.25 22.79
C MET A 75 0.53 6.85 24.20
N GLU A 76 1.09 8.06 24.33
CA GLU A 76 1.19 8.75 25.62
C GLU A 76 -0.18 9.14 26.20
N HIS A 77 -1.22 9.17 25.36
CA HIS A 77 -2.59 9.51 25.70
C HIS A 77 -3.50 8.27 25.85
N ARG A 78 -2.95 7.05 25.71
CA ARG A 78 -3.72 5.80 25.79
C ARG A 78 -4.64 5.74 27.01
N GLY A 79 -5.90 5.38 26.78
CA GLY A 79 -6.92 5.22 27.81
C GLY A 79 -7.55 6.53 28.31
N ALA A 80 -7.16 7.67 27.74
CA ALA A 80 -7.87 8.94 27.90
C ALA A 80 -9.09 9.03 26.97
N ASP A 81 -9.90 7.96 26.89
CA ASP A 81 -10.96 7.82 25.90
C ASP A 81 -11.96 8.98 25.94
N GLY A 82 -12.19 9.61 24.78
CA GLY A 82 -13.03 10.79 24.59
C GLY A 82 -12.35 12.13 24.90
N GLU A 83 -11.07 12.13 25.30
CA GLU A 83 -10.26 13.34 25.40
C GLU A 83 -9.64 13.68 24.03
N THR A 84 -9.44 14.98 23.79
CA THR A 84 -8.90 15.51 22.53
C THR A 84 -7.52 16.13 22.73
N PHE A 85 -6.66 15.98 21.73
CA PHE A 85 -5.29 16.47 21.74
C PHE A 85 -4.93 17.09 20.39
N ASP A 86 -4.22 18.21 20.42
CA ASP A 86 -3.80 18.95 19.23
C ASP A 86 -2.36 18.57 18.85
N TYR A 87 -2.13 18.36 17.56
CA TYR A 87 -0.84 18.04 16.95
C TYR A 87 -0.50 19.09 15.89
N GLU A 88 0.72 19.61 15.93
CA GLU A 88 1.28 20.49 14.91
C GLU A 88 2.09 19.65 13.91
N CYS A 89 1.68 19.61 12.65
CA CYS A 89 2.35 18.90 11.58
C CYS A 89 3.08 19.90 10.68
N PRO A 90 4.43 20.03 10.77
CA PRO A 90 5.17 21.01 9.98
C PRO A 90 5.13 20.71 8.48
N ALA A 91 5.22 21.75 7.66
CA ALA A 91 5.34 21.63 6.21
C ALA A 91 6.59 20.82 5.78
N GLY A 92 6.50 20.14 4.64
CA GLY A 92 7.59 19.30 4.11
C GLY A 92 7.72 17.97 4.85
N GLY A 93 6.58 17.38 5.20
CA GLY A 93 6.47 16.09 5.85
C GLY A 93 6.96 14.92 5.02
N VAL A 94 7.34 13.86 5.72
CA VAL A 94 7.59 12.54 5.13
C VAL A 94 6.65 11.57 5.82
N GLU A 95 6.01 10.72 5.02
CA GLU A 95 5.09 9.70 5.51
C GLU A 95 5.77 8.77 6.52
N ASP A 96 5.04 8.41 7.57
CA ASP A 96 5.39 7.35 8.50
C ASP A 96 4.23 6.36 8.64
N THR A 97 4.41 5.32 9.45
CA THR A 97 3.52 4.17 9.48
C THR A 97 2.17 4.53 10.09
N VAL A 98 1.11 4.07 9.42
CA VAL A 98 -0.27 4.19 9.86
C VAL A 98 -0.93 2.82 9.83
N TRP A 99 -1.66 2.48 10.88
CA TRP A 99 -2.48 1.27 10.96
C TRP A 99 -3.94 1.65 11.18
N GLY A 100 -4.82 1.10 10.36
CA GLY A 100 -6.25 1.41 10.40
C GLY A 100 -6.71 2.47 9.39
N THR A 101 -8.01 2.68 9.33
CA THR A 101 -8.67 3.71 8.53
C THR A 101 -9.83 4.27 9.34
N GLU A 102 -9.98 5.60 9.39
CA GLU A 102 -10.93 6.34 10.25
C GLU A 102 -10.66 6.19 11.76
N THR A 103 -10.58 4.95 12.25
CA THR A 103 -10.00 4.60 13.55
C THR A 103 -8.59 4.08 13.33
N TYR A 104 -7.62 4.71 13.98
CA TYR A 104 -6.20 4.41 13.87
C TYR A 104 -5.69 3.83 15.17
N THR A 105 -4.73 2.91 15.12
CA THR A 105 -4.03 2.48 16.35
C THR A 105 -3.29 3.67 16.95
N ASP A 106 -3.23 3.75 18.28
CA ASP A 106 -2.59 4.88 18.96
C ASP A 106 -1.07 4.97 18.78
N ASP A 107 -0.43 3.97 18.18
CA ASP A 107 0.97 4.00 17.74
C ASP A 107 1.16 4.45 16.29
N SER A 108 0.08 4.78 15.56
CA SER A 108 0.15 5.36 14.21
C SER A 108 0.65 6.80 14.20
N SER A 109 1.35 7.19 13.13
CA SER A 109 1.68 8.59 12.85
C SER A 109 0.42 9.44 12.71
N VAL A 110 0.23 10.40 13.61
CA VAL A 110 -0.95 11.28 13.61
C VAL A 110 -0.96 12.16 12.37
N CYS A 111 0.18 12.75 12.00
CA CYS A 111 0.27 13.62 10.83
C CYS A 111 0.03 12.85 9.51
N THR A 112 0.57 11.64 9.39
CA THR A 112 0.35 10.82 8.18
C THR A 112 -1.10 10.37 8.07
N ALA A 113 -1.72 9.95 9.18
CA ALA A 113 -3.14 9.62 9.22
C ALA A 113 -4.02 10.83 8.86
N ALA A 114 -3.65 12.03 9.29
CA ALA A 114 -4.36 13.26 8.95
C ALA A 114 -4.29 13.60 7.44
N VAL A 115 -3.16 13.33 6.79
CA VAL A 115 -3.07 13.41 5.32
C VAL A 115 -3.99 12.39 4.68
N GLN A 116 -4.02 11.15 5.18
CA GLN A 116 -4.86 10.09 4.64
C GLN A 116 -6.34 10.45 4.64
N VAL A 117 -6.84 11.16 5.67
CA VAL A 117 -8.23 11.63 5.73
C VAL A 117 -8.45 13.01 5.08
N GLY A 118 -7.40 13.62 4.52
CA GLY A 118 -7.48 14.86 3.75
C GLY A 118 -7.64 16.14 4.60
N LEU A 119 -7.25 16.11 5.87
CA LEU A 119 -7.23 17.30 6.72
C LEU A 119 -6.06 18.24 6.36
N ILE A 120 -4.91 17.65 6.01
CA ILE A 120 -3.67 18.36 5.67
C ILE A 120 -2.97 17.67 4.48
N THR A 121 -1.86 18.25 4.00
CA THR A 121 -0.97 17.62 3.01
C THR A 121 0.45 17.50 3.55
N LEU A 122 1.26 16.59 2.99
CA LEU A 122 2.70 16.48 3.32
C LEU A 122 3.44 17.81 3.08
N ASP A 123 3.14 18.48 1.96
CA ASP A 123 3.83 19.70 1.56
C ASP A 123 3.46 20.90 2.46
N GLU A 124 2.18 21.08 2.78
CA GLU A 124 1.71 22.26 3.52
C GLU A 124 1.71 22.05 5.05
N GLY A 125 1.56 20.81 5.52
CA GLY A 125 1.34 20.51 6.93
C GLY A 125 0.04 21.13 7.47
N GLY A 126 -0.03 21.34 8.77
CA GLY A 126 -1.14 22.00 9.46
C GLY A 126 -1.33 21.53 10.90
N ASP A 127 -2.24 22.18 11.61
CA ASP A 127 -2.68 21.76 12.94
C ASP A 127 -3.86 20.79 12.81
N VAL A 128 -3.85 19.71 13.57
CA VAL A 128 -4.92 18.70 13.59
C VAL A 128 -5.27 18.34 15.02
N THR A 129 -6.55 18.02 15.25
CA THR A 129 -7.02 17.54 16.55
C THR A 129 -7.40 16.07 16.42
N ILE A 130 -6.93 15.24 17.35
CA ILE A 130 -7.37 13.84 17.49
C ILE A 130 -8.30 13.70 18.70
N GLU A 131 -9.14 12.67 18.69
CA GLU A 131 -9.87 12.17 19.85
C GLU A 131 -9.40 10.74 20.17
N ILE A 132 -9.01 10.49 21.42
CA ILE A 132 -8.59 9.15 21.86
C ILE A 132 -9.82 8.25 21.98
N ALA A 133 -9.70 7.04 21.47
CA ALA A 133 -10.74 6.03 21.50
C ALA A 133 -10.21 4.71 22.08
N PRO A 134 -11.12 3.83 22.58
CA PRO A 134 -10.73 2.49 22.99
C PRO A 134 -10.05 1.72 21.85
N GLY A 135 -9.22 0.74 22.22
CA GLY A 135 -8.70 -0.24 21.26
C GLY A 135 -9.81 -1.06 20.60
N GLU A 136 -9.58 -1.49 19.37
CA GLU A 136 -10.47 -2.35 18.59
C GLU A 136 -9.86 -3.74 18.37
N ASP A 137 -10.72 -4.71 18.06
CA ASP A 137 -10.29 -6.08 17.76
C ASP A 137 -9.66 -6.22 16.37
N TYR A 138 -9.88 -5.24 15.48
CA TYR A 138 -9.37 -5.21 14.12
C TYR A 138 -9.42 -3.79 13.54
N TYR A 139 -8.39 -3.43 12.79
CA TYR A 139 -8.24 -2.15 12.09
C TYR A 139 -8.06 -2.43 10.61
N PRO A 140 -9.03 -2.08 9.74
CA PRO A 140 -8.87 -2.25 8.30
C PRO A 140 -7.79 -1.31 7.76
N GLY A 141 -6.97 -1.78 6.82
CA GLY A 141 -6.03 -0.95 6.08
C GLY A 141 -6.62 -0.45 4.77
N GLY A 142 -6.06 0.61 4.21
CA GLY A 142 -6.51 1.14 2.94
C GLY A 142 -5.70 2.32 2.45
N ILE A 143 -6.04 2.80 1.25
CA ILE A 143 -5.39 3.90 0.57
C ILE A 143 -6.43 5.02 0.42
N ALA A 144 -6.07 6.21 0.90
CA ALA A 144 -6.80 7.43 0.63
C ALA A 144 -5.83 8.61 0.59
N ASN A 145 -6.08 9.58 -0.29
CA ASN A 145 -5.20 10.75 -0.48
C ASN A 145 -3.73 10.36 -0.68
N ASP A 146 -3.49 9.31 -1.48
CA ASP A 146 -2.17 8.72 -1.78
C ASP A 146 -1.41 8.14 -0.57
N ILE A 147 -2.03 8.09 0.62
CA ILE A 147 -1.47 7.47 1.83
C ILE A 147 -2.04 6.06 2.02
N GLU A 148 -1.15 5.08 2.09
CA GLU A 148 -1.47 3.70 2.43
C GLU A 148 -1.32 3.46 3.94
N SER A 149 -2.38 2.99 4.58
CA SER A 149 -2.36 2.44 5.94
C SER A 149 -2.45 0.91 5.91
N LYS A 150 -1.82 0.27 6.88
CA LYS A 150 -1.79 -1.18 6.99
C LYS A 150 -2.97 -1.68 7.84
N PRO A 151 -3.52 -2.87 7.52
CA PRO A 151 -4.45 -3.50 8.42
C PRO A 151 -3.71 -3.98 9.67
N TYR A 152 -4.42 -4.06 10.78
CA TYR A 152 -3.88 -4.60 12.03
C TYR A 152 -4.94 -5.36 12.81
N GLY A 153 -4.50 -6.36 13.57
CA GLY A 153 -5.38 -7.11 14.46
C GLY A 153 -5.72 -6.34 15.73
N THR A 154 -6.01 -7.06 16.80
CA THR A 154 -6.37 -6.47 18.10
C THR A 154 -5.27 -5.53 18.63
N TRP A 155 -5.67 -4.34 19.07
CA TRP A 155 -4.79 -3.36 19.69
C TRP A 155 -5.46 -2.68 20.89
N GLU A 156 -4.66 -2.06 21.77
CA GLU A 156 -5.14 -1.61 23.09
C GLU A 156 -5.73 -0.20 23.12
N GLY A 157 -5.39 0.65 22.16
CA GLY A 157 -5.82 2.05 22.13
C GLY A 157 -5.86 2.61 20.72
N SER A 158 -6.72 3.59 20.51
CA SER A 158 -6.95 4.17 19.19
C SER A 158 -7.01 5.69 19.24
N PHE A 159 -6.96 6.31 18.08
CA PHE A 159 -7.45 7.66 17.90
C PHE A 159 -8.31 7.79 16.63
N THR A 160 -9.12 8.84 16.60
CA THR A 160 -9.93 9.27 15.46
C THR A 160 -9.75 10.77 15.23
N PHE A 161 -10.20 11.27 14.07
CA PHE A 161 -10.24 12.71 13.80
C PHE A 161 -11.67 13.24 13.94
N PRO A 162 -12.03 13.95 15.04
CA PRO A 162 -13.39 14.46 15.25
C PRO A 162 -13.85 15.48 14.19
N ASP A 163 -12.92 16.10 13.48
CA ASP A 163 -13.20 17.04 12.38
C ASP A 163 -13.53 16.34 11.04
N VAL A 164 -13.39 15.02 10.97
CA VAL A 164 -13.74 14.21 9.80
C VAL A 164 -15.05 13.48 10.08
N GLU A 165 -16.07 13.72 9.25
CA GLU A 165 -17.32 12.97 9.36
C GLU A 165 -17.07 11.49 9.05
N ALA A 166 -17.48 10.59 9.94
CA ALA A 166 -17.36 9.15 9.74
C ALA A 166 -18.01 8.69 8.42
N GLY A 167 -17.30 7.90 7.63
CA GLY A 167 -17.70 7.42 6.31
C GLY A 167 -17.60 8.46 5.19
N SER A 168 -17.04 9.65 5.44
CA SER A 168 -16.87 10.68 4.40
C SER A 168 -15.66 10.42 3.49
N VAL A 169 -14.70 9.63 3.96
CA VAL A 169 -13.51 9.22 3.20
C VAL A 169 -13.74 7.83 2.61
N THR A 170 -13.43 7.66 1.33
CA THR A 170 -13.44 6.34 0.68
C THR A 170 -12.02 5.81 0.66
N PHE A 171 -11.83 4.63 1.26
CA PHE A 171 -10.53 3.95 1.29
C PHE A 171 -10.52 2.85 0.23
N GLU A 172 -9.53 2.90 -0.66
CA GLU A 172 -9.25 1.83 -1.61
C GLU A 172 -8.48 0.73 -0.89
N MET A 173 -8.78 -0.54 -1.17
CA MET A 173 -8.02 -1.63 -0.58
C MET A 173 -6.59 -1.63 -1.15
N ALA A 174 -5.59 -1.79 -0.29
CA ALA A 174 -4.21 -1.92 -0.73
C ALA A 174 -3.95 -3.30 -1.37
N GLY A 175 -3.37 -3.29 -2.57
CA GLY A 175 -2.99 -4.51 -3.29
C GLY A 175 -4.07 -5.09 -4.20
N ASP A 176 -3.69 -6.12 -4.95
CA ASP A 176 -4.58 -6.84 -5.86
C ASP A 176 -5.38 -7.91 -5.09
N PRO A 177 -6.73 -7.86 -5.07
CA PRO A 177 -7.55 -8.84 -4.35
C PRO A 177 -7.29 -10.29 -4.75
N TRP A 178 -6.84 -10.53 -5.99
CA TRP A 178 -6.50 -11.88 -6.46
C TRP A 178 -5.26 -12.45 -5.80
N ASN A 179 -4.48 -11.62 -5.11
CA ASN A 179 -3.21 -11.95 -4.48
C ASN A 179 -3.20 -11.84 -2.94
N LEU A 180 -4.36 -11.57 -2.33
CA LEU A 180 -4.49 -11.42 -0.88
C LEU A 180 -4.97 -12.70 -0.21
N GLY A 181 -4.30 -13.06 0.88
CA GLY A 181 -4.78 -13.98 1.90
C GLY A 181 -5.39 -13.26 3.10
N ALA A 182 -6.01 -14.03 4.00
CA ALA A 182 -6.55 -13.50 5.24
C ALA A 182 -5.43 -12.96 6.17
N ASP A 183 -4.22 -13.49 6.07
CA ASP A 183 -3.04 -12.97 6.78
C ASP A 183 -2.59 -11.61 6.28
N ASP A 184 -2.62 -11.37 4.96
CA ASP A 184 -2.29 -10.07 4.36
C ASP A 184 -3.28 -8.99 4.80
N LEU A 185 -4.54 -9.39 5.01
CA LEU A 185 -5.61 -8.54 5.52
C LEU A 185 -5.62 -8.44 7.06
N ALA A 186 -4.74 -9.13 7.78
CA ALA A 186 -4.70 -9.19 9.24
C ALA A 186 -6.05 -9.53 9.93
N VAL A 187 -6.97 -10.22 9.25
CA VAL A 187 -8.29 -10.54 9.80
C VAL A 187 -8.12 -11.51 10.98
N PRO A 188 -8.65 -11.20 12.18
CA PRO A 188 -8.47 -12.02 13.37
C PRO A 188 -9.33 -13.28 13.34
N VAL A 189 -8.89 -14.30 14.07
CA VAL A 189 -9.66 -15.54 14.28
C VAL A 189 -11.03 -15.24 14.89
N GLY A 190 -12.07 -15.85 14.35
CA GLY A 190 -13.48 -15.67 14.73
C GLY A 190 -14.18 -14.51 14.04
N MET A 191 -13.47 -13.75 13.19
CA MET A 191 -14.06 -12.67 12.40
C MET A 191 -14.50 -13.16 11.02
N THR A 192 -15.67 -12.68 10.59
CA THR A 192 -16.16 -12.78 9.21
C THR A 192 -15.86 -11.49 8.47
N TRP A 193 -15.32 -11.60 7.26
CA TRP A 193 -14.95 -10.46 6.43
C TRP A 193 -15.41 -10.65 4.98
N GLU A 194 -15.55 -9.54 4.26
CA GLU A 194 -15.90 -9.53 2.83
C GLU A 194 -14.72 -9.04 2.00
N LEU A 195 -14.46 -9.72 0.89
CA LEU A 195 -13.47 -9.31 -0.11
C LEU A 195 -14.14 -9.21 -1.47
N ASP A 196 -13.95 -8.09 -2.16
CA ASP A 196 -14.38 -7.94 -3.54
C ASP A 196 -13.29 -8.44 -4.49
N CYS A 197 -13.57 -9.52 -5.19
CA CYS A 197 -12.68 -10.08 -6.21
C CYS A 197 -12.98 -9.40 -7.55
N GLU A 198 -12.04 -8.59 -8.04
CA GLU A 198 -12.22 -7.85 -9.30
C GLU A 198 -12.49 -8.79 -10.48
N ALA A 199 -13.32 -8.36 -11.42
CA ALA A 199 -13.58 -9.10 -12.66
C ALA A 199 -12.31 -9.25 -13.52
N GLY A 200 -12.24 -10.32 -14.31
CA GLY A 200 -11.12 -10.60 -15.21
C GLY A 200 -9.91 -11.24 -14.52
N GLY A 201 -10.10 -11.82 -13.34
CA GLY A 201 -9.10 -12.64 -12.65
C GLY A 201 -8.79 -13.95 -13.37
N THR A 202 -7.70 -14.58 -12.95
CA THR A 202 -7.16 -15.80 -13.58
C THR A 202 -7.20 -17.04 -12.68
N ALA A 203 -7.47 -16.87 -11.38
CA ALA A 203 -7.56 -17.95 -10.38
C ALA A 203 -6.35 -18.92 -10.40
N ASP A 204 -5.17 -18.39 -10.68
CA ASP A 204 -3.87 -19.09 -10.69
C ASP A 204 -3.06 -18.84 -9.41
N GLY A 205 -3.70 -18.22 -8.40
CA GLY A 205 -3.13 -17.97 -7.09
C GLY A 205 -2.83 -19.24 -6.30
N ARG A 206 -1.93 -19.12 -5.33
CA ARG A 206 -1.58 -20.22 -4.41
C ARG A 206 -2.75 -20.50 -3.46
N VAL A 207 -3.11 -21.77 -3.33
CA VAL A 207 -4.15 -22.20 -2.38
C VAL A 207 -3.75 -23.54 -1.78
N TRP A 208 -3.82 -23.62 -0.45
CA TRP A 208 -3.60 -24.84 0.32
C TRP A 208 -4.85 -25.21 1.09
N GLY A 209 -5.16 -26.51 1.08
CA GLY A 209 -6.39 -27.02 1.66
C GLY A 209 -7.61 -26.85 0.76
N SER A 210 -8.72 -27.42 1.24
CA SER A 210 -10.00 -27.50 0.56
C SER A 210 -11.11 -27.56 1.62
N ASP A 211 -11.43 -26.39 2.17
CA ASP A 211 -12.36 -26.20 3.29
C ASP A 211 -11.97 -26.98 4.57
N PRO A 212 -11.05 -26.44 5.40
CA PRO A 212 -10.54 -25.06 5.40
C PRO A 212 -9.34 -24.84 4.47
N TYR A 213 -9.03 -23.57 4.20
CA TYR A 213 -7.83 -23.10 3.48
C TYR A 213 -6.85 -22.43 4.44
N THR A 214 -5.54 -22.54 4.24
CA THR A 214 -4.57 -21.80 5.08
C THR A 214 -4.75 -20.29 4.93
N ALA A 215 -4.53 -19.51 5.99
CA ALA A 215 -4.78 -18.07 5.98
C ALA A 215 -3.91 -17.26 4.99
N ASP A 216 -2.80 -17.82 4.52
CA ASP A 216 -1.92 -17.25 3.49
C ASP A 216 -2.30 -17.66 2.05
N SER A 217 -3.38 -18.43 1.87
CA SER A 217 -3.94 -18.78 0.55
C SER A 217 -4.67 -17.59 -0.08
N ASN A 218 -4.59 -17.43 -1.40
CA ASN A 218 -5.29 -16.37 -2.13
C ASN A 218 -6.82 -16.58 -2.03
N ILE A 219 -7.52 -15.68 -1.35
CA ILE A 219 -8.96 -15.82 -1.02
C ILE A 219 -9.81 -15.93 -2.28
N CYS A 220 -9.61 -15.05 -3.27
CA CYS A 220 -10.38 -15.07 -4.52
C CYS A 220 -10.16 -16.36 -5.33
N THR A 221 -8.93 -16.92 -5.31
CA THR A 221 -8.66 -18.21 -5.97
C THR A 221 -9.31 -19.37 -5.20
N ALA A 222 -9.27 -19.35 -3.87
CA ALA A 222 -9.96 -20.31 -3.03
C ALA A 222 -11.49 -20.24 -3.20
N ALA A 223 -12.06 -19.05 -3.45
CA ALA A 223 -13.48 -18.87 -3.71
C ALA A 223 -13.91 -19.45 -5.06
N VAL A 224 -13.06 -19.33 -6.10
CA VAL A 224 -13.27 -20.05 -7.37
C VAL A 224 -13.18 -21.56 -7.14
N HIS A 225 -12.19 -22.04 -6.39
CA HIS A 225 -12.08 -23.46 -6.03
C HIS A 225 -13.34 -23.97 -5.30
N ALA A 226 -13.88 -23.20 -4.36
CA ALA A 226 -15.13 -23.50 -3.65
C ALA A 226 -16.39 -23.40 -4.54
N GLY A 227 -16.28 -22.84 -5.75
CA GLY A 227 -17.39 -22.66 -6.69
C GLY A 227 -18.33 -21.50 -6.32
N LEU A 228 -17.84 -20.53 -5.56
CA LEU A 228 -18.62 -19.37 -5.10
C LEU A 228 -18.64 -18.24 -6.13
N ILE A 229 -17.54 -18.06 -6.85
CA ILE A 229 -17.40 -17.05 -7.91
C ILE A 229 -16.77 -17.66 -9.17
N ASP A 230 -16.91 -16.94 -10.27
CA ASP A 230 -16.19 -17.19 -11.53
C ASP A 230 -15.08 -16.15 -11.66
N ALA A 231 -13.89 -16.56 -12.12
CA ALA A 231 -12.73 -15.67 -12.17
C ALA A 231 -12.89 -14.53 -13.18
N GLU A 232 -13.54 -14.79 -14.32
CA GLU A 232 -13.78 -13.77 -15.34
C GLU A 232 -14.84 -12.76 -14.88
N ALA A 233 -15.89 -13.23 -14.21
CA ALA A 233 -16.94 -12.36 -13.67
C ALA A 233 -16.53 -11.61 -12.39
N GLY A 234 -15.66 -12.19 -11.57
CA GLY A 234 -15.36 -11.71 -10.23
C GLY A 234 -16.55 -11.85 -9.28
N GLY A 235 -16.53 -11.07 -8.19
CA GLY A 235 -17.63 -10.95 -7.23
C GLY A 235 -17.17 -10.82 -5.79
N THR A 236 -18.09 -10.41 -4.92
CA THR A 236 -17.84 -10.30 -3.48
C THR A 236 -17.97 -11.67 -2.82
N VAL A 237 -16.98 -12.01 -1.99
CA VAL A 237 -16.94 -13.26 -1.22
C VAL A 237 -16.85 -12.96 0.26
N THR A 238 -17.62 -13.70 1.06
CA THR A 238 -17.59 -13.63 2.52
C THR A 238 -16.83 -14.83 3.05
N PHE A 239 -15.80 -14.61 3.88
CA PHE A 239 -15.01 -15.66 4.50
C PHE A 239 -14.93 -15.46 6.02
N GLU A 240 -14.70 -16.54 6.76
CA GLU A 240 -14.47 -16.52 8.21
C GLU A 240 -13.06 -17.03 8.50
N VAL A 241 -12.29 -16.30 9.31
CA VAL A 241 -10.99 -16.78 9.79
C VAL A 241 -11.19 -17.64 11.03
N ILE A 242 -10.59 -18.82 11.05
CA ILE A 242 -10.67 -19.79 12.14
C ILE A 242 -9.26 -20.17 12.63
N GLU A 243 -9.19 -20.85 13.78
CA GLU A 243 -7.96 -21.51 14.21
C GLU A 243 -7.56 -22.57 13.16
N GLY A 244 -6.29 -22.58 12.78
CA GLY A 244 -5.84 -23.51 11.74
C GLY A 244 -5.76 -24.96 12.24
N PRO A 245 -6.24 -25.96 11.48
CA PRO A 245 -6.04 -27.36 11.81
C PRO A 245 -4.59 -27.81 11.65
N GLU A 246 -4.28 -28.98 12.21
CA GLU A 246 -2.96 -29.62 12.14
C GLU A 246 -2.58 -30.13 10.73
N SER A 247 -3.54 -30.20 9.81
CA SER A 247 -3.34 -30.66 8.43
C SER A 247 -4.46 -30.18 7.51
N TYR A 248 -4.11 -29.98 6.25
CA TYR A 248 -5.01 -29.55 5.17
C TYR A 248 -4.91 -30.55 4.02
N GLU A 249 -6.05 -30.98 3.50
CA GLU A 249 -6.14 -31.84 2.32
C GLU A 249 -6.41 -30.95 1.09
N GLY A 250 -5.56 -31.04 0.08
CA GLY A 250 -5.73 -30.38 -1.21
C GLY A 250 -6.63 -31.20 -2.14
N SER A 251 -7.26 -30.53 -3.10
CA SER A 251 -8.10 -31.17 -4.10
C SER A 251 -8.13 -30.40 -5.42
N GLU A 252 -8.88 -30.91 -6.40
CA GLU A 252 -9.15 -30.20 -7.64
C GLU A 252 -10.66 -29.99 -7.77
N ALA A 253 -11.08 -28.73 -7.85
CA ALA A 253 -12.46 -28.34 -8.03
C ALA A 253 -12.53 -27.04 -8.85
N ASN A 254 -13.57 -26.94 -9.69
CA ASN A 254 -13.87 -25.72 -10.47
C ASN A 254 -12.68 -25.19 -11.30
N GLY A 255 -11.79 -26.08 -11.76
CA GLY A 255 -10.62 -25.72 -12.56
C GLY A 255 -9.43 -25.19 -11.77
N VAL A 256 -9.51 -25.18 -10.43
CA VAL A 256 -8.42 -24.83 -9.52
C VAL A 256 -7.93 -26.10 -8.83
N THR A 257 -6.61 -26.26 -8.71
CA THR A 257 -5.97 -27.33 -7.94
C THR A 257 -5.32 -26.71 -6.71
N THR A 258 -5.68 -27.19 -5.52
CA THR A 258 -5.07 -26.81 -4.25
C THR A 258 -4.10 -27.90 -3.78
N SER A 259 -3.22 -27.56 -2.84
CA SER A 259 -2.20 -28.48 -2.31
C SER A 259 -2.48 -28.87 -0.86
N ASP A 260 -2.05 -30.08 -0.48
CA ASP A 260 -1.97 -30.48 0.92
C ASP A 260 -1.04 -29.53 1.71
N TYR A 261 -1.31 -29.37 2.99
CA TYR A 261 -0.43 -28.63 3.89
C TYR A 261 -0.43 -29.21 5.31
N GLY A 262 0.62 -28.90 6.08
CA GLY A 262 0.73 -29.29 7.49
C GLY A 262 0.02 -28.30 8.42
N ALA A 263 0.37 -28.30 9.70
CA ALA A 263 -0.16 -27.33 10.65
C ALA A 263 0.18 -25.89 10.23
N PHE A 264 -0.78 -24.99 10.41
CA PHE A 264 -0.65 -23.56 10.17
C PHE A 264 -1.53 -22.81 11.17
N ASP A 265 -1.11 -21.63 11.63
CA ASP A 265 -1.72 -20.98 12.81
C ASP A 265 -3.17 -20.53 12.58
N LYS A 266 -3.46 -20.04 11.37
CA LYS A 266 -4.79 -19.53 10.99
C LYS A 266 -5.29 -20.18 9.69
N ALA A 267 -6.59 -20.35 9.58
CA ALA A 267 -7.22 -20.78 8.35
C ALA A 267 -8.41 -19.89 8.02
N PHE A 268 -8.96 -20.00 6.83
CA PHE A 268 -10.27 -19.46 6.53
C PHE A 268 -11.19 -20.49 5.88
N THR A 269 -12.48 -20.28 6.08
CA THR A 269 -13.57 -21.03 5.43
C THR A 269 -14.53 -20.05 4.78
N PHE A 270 -15.40 -20.58 3.91
CA PHE A 270 -16.51 -19.81 3.37
C PHE A 270 -17.80 -20.26 4.08
N PRO A 271 -18.42 -19.41 4.91
CA PRO A 271 -19.65 -19.75 5.61
C PRO A 271 -20.75 -20.15 4.62
N THR A 272 -21.45 -21.25 4.88
CA THR A 272 -22.63 -21.62 4.10
C THR A 272 -23.77 -20.64 4.40
N ALA A 273 -24.33 -20.03 3.36
CA ALA A 273 -25.51 -19.15 3.43
C ALA A 273 -26.80 -19.87 3.87
#